data_AF-A0AA45AJW0-F1
#
_entry.id   AF-A0AA45AJW0-F1
#
_cell.length_a   1.000
_cell.length_b   1.000
_cell.length_c   1.000
_cell.angle_alpha   90.00
_cell.angle_beta   90.00
_cell.angle_gamma   90.00
#
_symmetry.space_group_name_H-M   'P 1'
#
loop_
_entity.id
_entity.type
_entity.pdbx_description
1 polymer ?
#
loop_
_entity_poly.entity_id
_entity_poly.type
_entity_poly.pdbx_seq_one_letter_code
_entity_poly.pdbx_strand_id
1 'polypeptide(L)'
;MASSILRTPGKDIVDANGHTVLLRGTTLGGWMLMENFINGFPGRENQIRAALLKVLGKEKYDFFFDKFLEYFFTEKAPNSFLYSASAAFTCPSITSILRTI
;
A
#
# COMPACT_ATOMS: atom_id res chain seq x y z
N MET A 1 -6.78 -22.81 -4.83
CA MET A 1 -7.50 -21.53 -4.71
C MET A 1 -8.51 -21.68 -3.58
N ALA A 2 -8.45 -20.84 -2.54
CA ALA A 2 -9.41 -20.90 -1.43
C ALA A 2 -10.82 -20.57 -1.96
N SER A 3 -11.76 -21.48 -1.78
CA SER A 3 -13.10 -21.43 -2.40
C SER A 3 -14.13 -20.62 -1.59
N SER A 4 -13.71 -19.75 -0.65
CA SER A 4 -14.61 -19.24 0.41
C SER A 4 -13.95 -18.20 1.32
N ILE A 5 -14.76 -17.54 2.17
CA ILE A 5 -14.33 -16.61 3.24
C ILE A 5 -13.38 -17.32 4.22
N LEU A 6 -12.22 -16.71 4.49
CA LEU A 6 -11.24 -17.17 5.50
C LEU A 6 -11.80 -17.03 6.92
N ARG A 7 -11.44 -17.96 7.80
CA ARG A 7 -11.84 -17.96 9.22
C ARG A 7 -10.60 -17.96 10.12
N THR A 8 -10.76 -17.48 11.36
CA THR A 8 -9.66 -17.34 12.32
C THR A 8 -9.93 -18.08 13.64
N PRO A 9 -9.99 -19.43 13.66
CA PRO A 9 -10.12 -20.18 14.90
C PRO A 9 -8.84 -20.04 15.75
N GLY A 10 -8.96 -19.39 16.91
CA GLY A 10 -7.83 -19.18 17.82
C GLY A 10 -6.75 -18.31 17.17
N LYS A 11 -5.59 -18.91 16.88
CA LYS A 11 -4.42 -18.23 16.29
C LYS A 11 -4.19 -18.54 14.81
N ASP A 12 -4.94 -19.47 14.24
CA ASP A 12 -4.73 -19.96 12.87
C ASP A 12 -5.69 -19.26 11.89
N ILE A 13 -5.24 -19.07 10.65
CA ILE A 13 -6.08 -18.65 9.53
C ILE A 13 -6.38 -19.88 8.68
N VAL A 14 -7.66 -20.16 8.42
CA VAL A 14 -8.10 -21.33 7.66
C VAL A 14 -9.05 -20.97 6.52
N ASP A 15 -9.06 -21.78 5.47
CA ASP A 15 -10.11 -21.74 4.43
C ASP A 15 -11.43 -22.40 4.93
N ALA A 16 -12.50 -22.41 4.12
CA ALA A 16 -13.75 -23.06 4.56
C ALA A 16 -13.65 -24.58 4.71
N ASN A 17 -12.62 -25.22 4.17
CA ASN A 17 -12.38 -26.65 4.36
C ASN A 17 -11.58 -26.93 5.65
N GLY A 18 -11.20 -25.88 6.39
CA GLY A 18 -10.41 -25.99 7.62
C GLY A 18 -8.90 -26.14 7.36
N HIS A 19 -8.43 -25.94 6.13
CA HIS A 19 -7.00 -25.99 5.84
C HIS A 19 -6.33 -24.68 6.21
N THR A 20 -5.19 -24.76 6.91
CA THR A 20 -4.39 -23.59 7.27
C THR A 20 -3.89 -22.85 6.04
N VAL A 21 -4.11 -21.54 6.01
CA VAL A 21 -3.69 -20.64 4.95
C VAL A 21 -2.59 -19.72 5.49
N LEU A 22 -1.42 -19.78 4.86
CA LEU A 22 -0.35 -18.83 5.12
C LEU A 22 -0.50 -17.62 4.18
N LEU A 23 -0.89 -16.50 4.75
CA LEU A 23 -0.94 -15.22 4.05
C LEU A 23 0.45 -14.62 4.01
N ARG A 24 0.93 -14.35 2.81
CA ARG A 24 2.18 -13.64 2.60
C ARG A 24 1.85 -12.42 1.75
N GLY A 25 2.11 -11.21 2.23
CA GLY A 25 1.87 -9.99 1.46
C GLY A 25 2.97 -8.95 1.68
N THR A 26 2.99 -7.94 0.82
CA THR A 26 3.75 -6.71 1.02
C THR A 26 2.77 -5.53 1.07
N THR A 27 3.14 -4.48 1.79
CA THR A 27 2.31 -3.29 2.00
C THR A 27 2.82 -2.11 1.17
N LEU A 28 1.91 -1.29 0.64
CA LEU A 28 2.25 -0.03 -0.03
C LEU A 28 2.34 1.12 1.00
N GLY A 29 3.28 0.98 1.94
CA GLY A 29 3.51 2.00 2.97
C GLY A 29 4.00 3.33 2.38
N GLY A 30 3.61 4.45 2.98
CA GLY A 30 4.06 5.78 2.54
C GLY A 30 3.35 6.35 1.30
N TRP A 31 2.39 5.64 0.71
CA TRP A 31 1.70 6.10 -0.52
C TRP A 31 0.53 7.04 -0.20
N MET A 32 -0.59 6.48 0.29
CA MET A 32 -1.79 7.27 0.63
C MET A 32 -1.73 7.86 2.04
N LEU A 33 -0.90 7.28 2.91
CA LEU A 33 -0.60 7.77 4.24
C LEU A 33 0.92 7.93 4.33
N MET A 34 1.37 9.13 4.67
CA MET A 34 2.79 9.45 4.69
C MET A 34 3.40 9.18 6.06
N GLU A 35 4.54 8.50 6.06
CA GLU A 35 5.29 8.17 7.27
C GLU A 35 6.69 8.76 7.15
N ASN A 36 7.13 9.44 8.21
CA ASN A 36 8.40 10.17 8.23
C ASN A 36 9.61 9.31 7.83
N PHE A 37 9.66 8.06 8.27
CA PHE A 37 10.74 7.11 7.99
C PHE A 37 10.67 6.50 6.58
N ILE A 38 9.52 6.56 5.91
CA ILE A 38 9.34 6.08 4.54
C ILE A 38 9.59 7.20 3.53
N ASN A 39 9.00 8.37 3.77
CA ASN A 39 9.00 9.48 2.82
C ASN A 39 10.08 10.53 3.09
N GLY A 40 10.80 10.44 4.21
CA GLY A 40 11.98 11.27 4.49
C GLY A 40 11.65 12.71 4.92
N PHE A 41 10.77 12.89 5.90
CA PHE A 41 10.46 14.21 6.48
C PHE A 41 10.38 14.16 8.00
N PRO A 42 10.64 15.24 8.75
CA PRO A 42 10.50 15.24 10.21
C PRO A 42 9.04 15.40 10.65
N GLY A 43 8.66 14.76 11.76
CA GLY A 43 7.34 14.93 12.39
C GLY A 43 6.24 14.07 11.76
N ARG A 44 5.00 14.59 11.76
CA ARG A 44 3.78 13.89 11.29
C ARG A 44 3.32 14.42 9.93
N GLU A 45 2.56 13.62 9.19
CA GLU A 45 2.03 13.96 7.86
C GLU A 45 1.36 15.34 7.81
N ASN A 46 0.53 15.66 8.81
CA ASN A 46 -0.15 16.95 8.86
C ASN A 46 0.83 18.14 8.97
N GLN A 47 1.97 17.97 9.66
CA GLN A 47 2.98 19.01 9.82
C GLN A 47 3.75 19.24 8.52
N ILE A 48 4.15 18.17 7.83
CA ILE A 48 4.85 18.31 6.55
C ILE A 48 3.92 18.85 5.46
N ARG A 49 2.65 18.44 5.43
CA ARG A 49 1.66 19.00 4.50
C ARG A 49 1.44 20.50 4.74
N ALA A 50 1.30 20.92 6.00
CA ALA A 50 1.18 22.33 6.33
C ALA A 50 2.43 23.13 5.96
N ALA A 51 3.63 22.58 6.18
CA ALA A 51 4.89 23.21 5.81
C ALA A 51 5.03 23.35 4.28
N LEU A 52 4.72 22.29 3.52
CA LEU A 52 4.73 22.32 2.06
C LEU A 52 3.72 23.33 1.52
N LEU A 53 2.50 23.38 2.06
CA LEU A 53 1.49 24.34 1.65
C LEU A 53 1.96 25.79 1.89
N LYS A 54 2.58 26.05 3.05
CA LYS A 54 3.11 27.37 3.40
C LYS A 54 4.25 27.82 2.46
N VAL A 55 5.12 26.90 2.04
CA VAL A 55 6.30 27.22 1.23
C VAL A 55 5.98 27.27 -0.27
N LEU A 56 5.17 26.33 -0.76
CA LEU A 56 4.88 26.18 -2.18
C LEU A 56 3.69 27.02 -2.64
N GLY A 57 2.77 27.36 -1.73
CA GLY A 57 1.46 27.89 -2.07
C GLY A 57 0.51 26.81 -2.60
N LYS A 58 -0.78 27.15 -2.73
CA LYS A 58 -1.85 26.19 -3.01
C LYS A 58 -1.67 25.42 -4.33
N GLU A 59 -1.40 26.13 -5.42
CA GLU A 59 -1.31 25.52 -6.76
C GLU A 59 -0.19 24.48 -6.86
N LYS A 60 1.02 24.83 -6.41
CA LYS A 60 2.17 23.92 -6.43
C LYS A 60 2.03 22.80 -5.41
N TYR A 61 1.39 23.06 -4.27
CA TYR A 61 1.06 22.02 -3.29
C TYR A 61 0.13 20.97 -3.89
N ASP A 62 -0.96 21.40 -4.53
CA ASP A 62 -1.93 20.49 -5.14
C ASP A 62 -1.26 19.68 -6.26
N PHE A 63 -0.48 20.34 -7.14
CA PHE A 63 0.28 19.67 -8.19
C PHE A 63 1.29 18.66 -7.64
N PHE A 64 2.01 19.00 -6.57
CA PHE A 64 2.97 18.09 -5.94
C PHE A 64 2.28 16.81 -5.47
N PHE A 65 1.14 16.92 -4.77
CA PHE A 65 0.46 15.75 -4.23
C PHE A 65 -0.27 14.93 -5.29
N ASP A 66 -0.79 15.57 -6.34
CA ASP A 66 -1.34 14.89 -7.52
C ASP A 66 -0.27 14.01 -8.18
N LYS A 67 0.90 14.59 -8.48
CA LYS A 67 2.00 13.86 -9.11
C LYS A 67 2.71 12.89 -8.17
N PHE A 68 2.79 13.20 -6.89
CA PHE A 68 3.31 12.27 -5.89
C PHE A 68 2.47 10.99 -5.89
N LEU A 69 1.13 11.10 -5.80
CA LEU A 69 0.28 9.91 -5.77
C LEU A 69 0.30 9.13 -7.10
N GLU A 70 0.42 9.82 -8.24
CA GLU A 70 0.55 9.19 -9.57
C GLU A 70 1.87 8.41 -9.72
N TYR A 71 2.99 8.98 -9.28
CA TYR A 71 4.31 8.42 -9.54
C TYR A 71 4.85 7.52 -8.42
N PHE A 72 4.33 7.63 -7.19
CA PHE A 72 4.81 6.83 -6.06
C PHE A 72 4.61 5.32 -6.29
N PHE A 73 3.53 4.94 -6.98
CA PHE A 73 3.28 3.55 -7.38
C PHE A 73 2.69 3.48 -8.79
N THR A 74 3.53 3.25 -9.79
CA THR A 74 3.13 3.15 -11.20
C THR A 74 2.87 1.70 -11.61
N GLU A 75 2.16 1.44 -12.71
CA GLU A 75 1.95 0.09 -13.29
C GLU A 75 3.21 -0.62 -13.80
N LYS A 76 4.33 0.09 -13.95
CA LYS A 76 5.63 -0.55 -14.24
C LYS A 76 6.31 -1.11 -12.99
N ALA A 77 6.07 -0.52 -11.83
CA ALA A 77 6.54 -1.00 -10.54
C ALA A 77 5.92 -2.33 -10.04
N PRO A 78 4.64 -2.70 -10.26
CA PRO A 78 4.05 -3.90 -9.69
C PRO A 78 4.59 -5.12 -10.43
N ASN A 79 4.89 -5.05 -11.73
CA ASN A 79 5.35 -6.20 -12.51
C ASN A 79 6.82 -6.57 -12.28
N SER A 80 7.62 -5.74 -11.60
CA SER A 80 9.00 -6.08 -11.20
C SER A 80 9.13 -6.23 -9.68
N PHE A 81 8.46 -5.38 -8.90
CA PHE A 81 8.38 -5.50 -7.45
C PHE A 81 7.52 -6.68 -7.03
N LEU A 82 6.33 -6.88 -7.60
CA LEU A 82 5.50 -8.05 -7.28
C LEU A 82 6.02 -9.32 -7.95
N TYR A 83 6.84 -9.27 -9.00
CA TYR A 83 7.33 -10.47 -9.71
C TYR A 83 8.63 -11.04 -9.14
N SER A 84 9.50 -10.20 -8.58
CA SER A 84 10.59 -10.69 -7.71
C SER A 84 10.05 -11.21 -6.37
N ALA A 85 8.90 -10.67 -5.94
CA ALA A 85 8.20 -11.01 -4.72
C ALA A 85 7.17 -12.16 -4.89
N SER A 86 6.73 -12.47 -6.12
CA SER A 86 5.65 -13.46 -6.41
C SER A 86 6.05 -14.90 -6.14
N ALA A 87 7.33 -15.20 -5.99
CA ALA A 87 7.79 -16.48 -5.46
C ALA A 87 7.37 -16.68 -3.98
N ALA A 88 6.93 -15.62 -3.29
CA ALA A 88 6.70 -15.62 -1.86
C ALA A 88 5.38 -15.03 -1.37
N PHE A 89 4.50 -14.39 -2.16
CA PHE A 89 3.33 -13.67 -1.60
C PHE A 89 1.94 -14.17 -2.11
N THR A 90 1.02 -14.47 -1.20
CA THR A 90 -0.37 -14.96 -1.37
C THR A 90 -1.47 -13.94 -1.01
N CYS A 91 -1.13 -12.76 -0.49
CA CYS A 91 -2.09 -11.76 0.01
C CYS A 91 -1.84 -10.38 -0.62
N PRO A 92 -2.73 -9.89 -1.50
CA PRO A 92 -2.66 -8.54 -2.05
C PRO A 92 -3.45 -7.58 -1.13
N SER A 93 -2.78 -6.78 -0.30
CA SER A 93 -3.50 -5.85 0.58
C SER A 93 -4.05 -4.62 -0.15
N ILE A 94 -3.55 -4.27 -1.34
CA ILE A 94 -4.05 -3.13 -2.15
C ILE A 94 -4.25 -3.46 -3.64
N THR A 95 -3.58 -4.48 -4.19
CA THR A 95 -3.64 -4.79 -5.63
C THR A 95 -5.04 -5.18 -6.12
N SER A 96 -5.93 -5.63 -5.23
CA SER A 96 -7.33 -5.94 -5.56
C SER A 96 -8.17 -4.69 -5.86
N ILE A 97 -7.81 -3.51 -5.32
CA ILE A 97 -8.58 -2.27 -5.51
C ILE A 97 -8.26 -1.64 -6.87
N LEU A 98 -7.00 -1.73 -7.31
CA LEU A 98 -6.53 -1.16 -8.58
C LEU A 98 -7.06 -1.88 -9.84
N ARG A 99 -7.73 -3.03 -9.70
CA ARG A 99 -8.41 -3.72 -10.82
C ARG A 99 -9.91 -3.44 -10.89
N THR A 100 -10.44 -2.60 -10.00
CA THR A 100 -11.89 -2.32 -9.89
C THR A 100 -12.21 -0.82 -10.02
N ILE A 101 -11.23 -0.02 -10.42
CA ILE A 101 -11.38 1.37 -10.87
C ILE A 101 -10.87 1.41 -12.30
#